data_AF-A0A3B9G3M3-F1
#
_entry.id   AF-A0A3B9G3M3-F1
#
_cell.length_a   1.000
_cell.length_b   1.000
_cell.length_c   1.000
_cell.angle_alpha   90.00
_cell.angle_beta   90.00
_cell.angle_gamma   90.00
#
_symmetry.space_group_name_H-M   'P 1'
#
loop_
_entity.id
_entity.type
_entity.pdbx_description
1 polymer ?
#
loop_
_entity_poly.entity_id
_entity_poly.type
_entity_poly.pdbx_seq_one_letter_code
_entity_poly.pdbx_strand_id
1 'polypeptide(L)'
;MEVNMENKLARIMRNTGAARFFLPISIFLIIMGVVLLSMTPEKYEETVGTVTNITQHTNDEGKDVYDITFEYTVDGKTYTSEFVDMTDEPAINEEVTVYYDPANPQSTSNTKHTGPIAIGMMSLGALGLIYSIWATIRSFKKDKELDEKMSAAGGMSSVSEIIPVPKDQLTEYYVLFDGKSLKPGYIIEDAQRKVVYEAPMTQNAMIGNRIFTFTNHLTGRTADHEVGHTTTTSFENEMFSERSWFKFDGKNIWDDLHDRGIRIDTDIHSIFPRLRYTVAKDGDFFATIETSSKYVHEEDEAEHKIAIPVGKYFYRCWTNSDDLDLLFLTVFAISETEQTIVE
;
A
#
# COMPACT_ATOMS: atom_id res chain seq x y z
N MET A 1 -14.11 -8.81 28.85
CA MET A 1 -12.85 -9.42 28.35
C MET A 1 -12.81 -9.09 26.87
N GLU A 2 -12.18 -7.96 26.52
CA GLU A 2 -12.11 -7.50 25.13
C GLU A 2 -11.24 -8.45 24.32
N VAL A 3 -11.83 -9.11 23.33
CA VAL A 3 -11.12 -9.96 22.39
C VAL A 3 -10.82 -9.09 21.17
N ASN A 4 -9.57 -8.66 21.05
CA ASN A 4 -9.07 -7.93 19.90
C ASN A 4 -9.10 -8.86 18.67
N MET A 5 -10.16 -8.75 17.87
CA MET A 5 -10.36 -9.57 16.67
C MET A 5 -9.47 -9.06 15.54
N GLU A 6 -8.27 -9.59 15.50
CA GLU A 6 -7.32 -9.27 14.44
C GLU A 6 -7.67 -10.01 13.14
N ASN A 7 -7.97 -9.26 12.07
CA ASN A 7 -8.28 -9.75 10.72
C ASN A 7 -7.26 -10.81 10.25
N LYS A 8 -7.70 -11.98 9.74
CA LYS A 8 -6.79 -13.04 9.24
C LYS A 8 -5.83 -12.55 8.16
N LEU A 9 -6.29 -11.70 7.23
CA LEU A 9 -5.43 -11.08 6.23
C LEU A 9 -4.43 -10.12 6.88
N ALA A 10 -4.86 -9.25 7.80
CA ALA A 10 -3.97 -8.34 8.53
C ALA A 10 -2.96 -9.10 9.40
N ARG A 11 -3.37 -10.22 10.01
CA ARG A 11 -2.55 -11.15 10.78
C ARG A 11 -1.54 -11.86 9.89
N ILE A 12 -1.96 -12.36 8.72
CA ILE A 12 -1.07 -12.89 7.69
C ILE A 12 -0.13 -11.79 7.20
N MET A 13 -0.62 -10.57 6.99
CA MET A 13 0.16 -9.44 6.49
C MET A 13 1.24 -9.02 7.50
N ARG A 14 0.90 -8.97 8.79
CA ARG A 14 1.81 -8.68 9.89
C ARG A 14 2.80 -9.82 10.11
N ASN A 15 2.35 -11.06 10.04
CA ASN A 15 3.20 -12.25 10.28
C ASN A 15 4.11 -12.57 9.09
N THR A 16 3.75 -12.17 7.86
CA THR A 16 4.59 -12.30 6.65
C THR A 16 5.50 -11.10 6.42
N GLY A 17 5.59 -10.16 7.37
CA GLY A 17 6.36 -8.91 7.26
C GLY A 17 7.72 -9.10 6.62
N ALA A 18 8.57 -9.97 7.18
CA ALA A 18 9.89 -10.24 6.61
C ALA A 18 9.82 -10.86 5.19
N ALA A 19 8.93 -11.82 4.95
CA ALA A 19 8.81 -12.49 3.65
C ALA A 19 8.42 -11.53 2.51
N ARG A 20 7.70 -10.44 2.82
CA ARG A 20 7.32 -9.41 1.83
C ARG A 20 8.50 -8.60 1.33
N PHE A 21 9.50 -8.37 2.17
CA PHE A 21 10.71 -7.66 1.78
C PHE A 21 11.69 -8.61 1.09
N PHE A 22 11.87 -9.82 1.64
CA PHE A 22 12.87 -10.76 1.11
C PHE A 22 12.47 -11.37 -0.23
N LEU A 23 11.18 -11.60 -0.52
CA LEU A 23 10.74 -12.20 -1.77
C LEU A 23 11.10 -11.37 -3.03
N PRO A 24 10.75 -10.07 -3.13
CA PRO A 24 11.12 -9.27 -4.29
C PRO A 24 12.64 -9.07 -4.42
N ILE A 25 13.34 -8.87 -3.29
CA ILE A 25 14.81 -8.73 -3.27
C ILE A 25 15.47 -10.02 -3.79
N SER A 26 14.98 -11.17 -3.36
CA SER A 26 15.52 -12.48 -3.77
C SER A 26 15.32 -12.72 -5.27
N ILE A 27 14.13 -12.41 -5.80
CA ILE A 27 13.83 -12.51 -7.23
C ILE A 27 14.73 -11.55 -8.03
N PHE A 28 14.86 -10.31 -7.57
CA PHE A 28 15.72 -9.31 -8.20
C PHE A 28 17.19 -9.75 -8.25
N LEU A 29 17.73 -10.28 -7.14
CA LEU A 29 19.11 -10.79 -7.09
C LEU A 29 19.34 -11.97 -8.04
N ILE A 30 18.37 -12.88 -8.17
CA ILE A 30 18.45 -13.99 -9.13
C ILE A 30 18.46 -13.45 -10.57
N ILE A 31 17.55 -12.53 -10.90
CA ILE A 31 17.47 -11.93 -12.24
C ILE A 31 18.77 -11.19 -12.57
N MET A 32 19.25 -10.33 -11.68
CA MET A 32 20.52 -9.61 -11.85
C MET A 32 21.70 -10.56 -12.01
N GLY A 33 21.75 -11.62 -11.20
CA GLY A 33 22.77 -12.66 -11.32
C GLY A 33 22.74 -13.36 -12.69
N VAL A 34 21.55 -13.69 -13.22
CA VAL A 34 21.41 -14.26 -14.57
C VAL A 34 21.86 -13.28 -15.65
N VAL A 35 21.51 -12.00 -15.53
CA VAL A 35 21.95 -10.96 -16.47
C VAL A 35 23.48 -10.84 -16.44
N LEU A 36 24.10 -10.74 -15.27
CA LEU A 36 25.56 -10.69 -15.13
C LEU A 36 26.23 -11.96 -15.65
N LEU A 37 25.64 -13.13 -15.44
CA LEU A 37 26.17 -14.40 -15.98
C LEU A 37 26.09 -14.41 -17.51
N SER A 38 25.00 -13.88 -18.10
CA SER A 38 24.85 -13.75 -19.56
C SER A 38 25.85 -12.77 -20.17
N MET A 39 26.27 -11.78 -19.39
CA MET A 39 27.35 -10.84 -19.72
C MET A 39 28.73 -11.39 -19.37
N THR A 40 28.81 -12.52 -18.64
CA THR A 40 30.09 -13.10 -18.23
C THR A 40 30.73 -13.77 -19.44
N PRO A 41 31.92 -13.32 -19.82
CA PRO A 41 32.57 -13.77 -21.03
C PRO A 41 33.28 -15.13 -20.82
N GLU A 42 32.54 -16.21 -20.57
CA GLU A 42 33.11 -17.58 -20.56
C GLU A 42 33.76 -17.96 -21.91
N LYS A 43 33.41 -17.23 -22.98
CA LYS A 43 33.90 -17.44 -24.34
C LYS A 43 35.03 -16.52 -24.76
N TYR A 44 35.47 -15.59 -23.91
CA TYR A 44 36.47 -14.63 -24.34
C TYR A 44 37.87 -15.23 -24.25
N GLU A 45 38.61 -15.12 -25.34
CA GLU A 45 40.00 -15.52 -25.41
C GLU A 45 40.88 -14.40 -24.87
N GLU A 46 42.06 -14.78 -24.37
CA GLU A 46 43.01 -13.85 -23.78
C GLU A 46 44.07 -13.46 -24.82
N THR A 47 44.31 -12.16 -24.94
CA THR A 47 45.38 -11.60 -25.75
C THR A 47 46.04 -10.43 -25.02
N VAL A 48 47.11 -9.90 -25.59
CA VAL A 48 47.84 -8.75 -25.06
C VAL A 48 47.55 -7.55 -25.97
N GLY A 49 47.12 -6.46 -25.36
CA GLY A 49 47.01 -5.15 -25.99
C GLY A 49 48.14 -4.23 -25.55
N THR A 50 48.42 -3.20 -26.34
CA THR A 50 49.39 -2.15 -26.03
C THR A 50 48.67 -0.82 -25.88
N VAL A 51 48.88 -0.13 -24.76
CA VAL A 51 48.27 1.18 -24.49
C VAL A 51 48.80 2.22 -25.46
N THR A 52 47.91 2.87 -26.20
CA THR A 52 48.24 3.91 -27.19
C THR A 52 47.86 5.32 -26.75
N ASN A 53 46.84 5.45 -25.88
CA ASN A 53 46.39 6.74 -25.36
C ASN A 53 45.84 6.58 -23.93
N ILE A 54 45.96 7.63 -23.13
CA ILE A 54 45.49 7.70 -21.74
C ILE A 54 44.83 9.07 -21.55
N THR A 55 43.58 9.07 -21.09
CA THR A 55 42.84 10.28 -20.70
C THR A 55 42.56 10.20 -19.20
N GLN A 56 42.89 11.24 -18.46
CA GLN A 56 42.60 11.33 -17.03
C GLN A 56 41.40 12.24 -16.78
N HIS A 57 40.48 11.82 -15.92
CA HIS A 57 39.38 12.65 -15.41
C HIS A 57 39.11 12.33 -13.94
N THR A 58 38.31 13.19 -13.30
CA THR A 58 37.86 12.98 -11.93
C THR A 58 36.44 12.42 -11.96
N ASN A 59 36.21 11.29 -11.29
CA ASN A 59 34.89 10.67 -11.21
C ASN A 59 33.97 11.37 -10.19
N ASP A 60 32.72 10.92 -10.08
CA ASP A 60 31.72 11.48 -9.16
C ASP A 60 32.10 11.37 -7.67
N GLU A 61 33.05 10.49 -7.32
CA GLU A 61 33.58 10.35 -5.96
C GLU A 61 34.76 11.30 -5.67
N GLY A 62 35.15 12.14 -6.63
CA GLY A 62 36.29 13.04 -6.50
C GLY A 62 37.65 12.33 -6.61
N LYS A 63 37.70 11.13 -7.20
CA LYS A 63 38.94 10.37 -7.42
C LYS A 63 39.39 10.50 -8.86
N ASP A 64 40.69 10.62 -9.04
CA ASP A 64 41.30 10.57 -10.36
C ASP A 64 41.20 9.14 -10.91
N VAL A 65 40.73 9.04 -12.14
CA VAL A 65 40.55 7.78 -12.89
C VAL A 65 41.08 7.96 -14.31
N TYR A 66 41.39 6.86 -14.98
CA TYR A 66 42.05 6.83 -16.27
C TYR A 66 41.25 6.02 -17.29
N ASP A 67 40.92 6.64 -18.42
CA ASP A 67 40.42 5.97 -19.61
C ASP A 67 41.60 5.66 -20.53
N ILE A 68 41.80 4.38 -20.84
CA ILE A 68 42.87 3.96 -21.75
C ILE A 68 42.32 3.49 -23.08
N THR A 69 42.99 3.92 -24.14
CA THR A 69 42.86 3.31 -25.47
C THR A 69 44.03 2.37 -25.69
N PHE A 70 43.74 1.15 -26.17
CA PHE A 70 44.77 0.15 -26.46
C PHE A 70 44.51 -0.52 -27.81
N GLU A 71 45.59 -1.03 -28.40
CA GLU A 71 45.55 -1.79 -29.64
C GLU A 71 45.98 -3.24 -29.39
N TYR A 72 45.26 -4.20 -29.98
CA TYR A 72 45.57 -5.62 -29.87
C TYR A 72 45.36 -6.30 -31.21
N THR A 73 46.06 -7.41 -31.43
CA THR A 73 46.02 -8.15 -32.71
C THR A 73 45.43 -9.53 -32.52
N VAL A 74 44.43 -9.86 -33.35
CA VAL A 74 43.79 -11.18 -33.43
C VAL A 74 43.74 -11.60 -34.89
N ASP A 75 44.25 -12.80 -35.20
CA ASP A 75 44.31 -13.34 -36.57
C ASP A 75 44.95 -12.39 -37.60
N GLY A 76 45.98 -11.65 -37.18
CA GLY A 76 46.71 -10.69 -38.03
C GLY A 76 45.94 -9.40 -38.33
N LYS A 77 44.80 -9.14 -37.69
CA LYS A 77 44.08 -7.87 -37.74
C LYS A 77 44.24 -7.13 -36.42
N THR A 78 44.56 -5.85 -36.52
CA THR A 78 44.67 -4.95 -35.36
C THR A 78 43.30 -4.33 -35.08
N TYR A 79 42.91 -4.35 -33.81
CA TYR A 79 41.70 -3.75 -33.28
C TYR A 79 42.09 -2.72 -32.23
N THR A 80 41.26 -1.69 -32.10
CA THR A 80 41.40 -0.63 -31.10
C THR A 80 40.17 -0.69 -30.21
N SER A 81 40.39 -0.65 -28.90
CA SER A 81 39.32 -0.61 -27.90
C SER A 81 39.72 0.26 -26.73
N GLU A 82 38.80 0.46 -25.79
CA GLU A 82 38.99 1.29 -24.61
C GLU A 82 38.59 0.56 -23.33
N PHE A 83 39.35 0.81 -22.25
CA PHE A 83 38.92 0.53 -20.88
C PHE A 83 38.72 1.85 -20.18
N VAL A 84 37.60 2.00 -19.47
CA VAL A 84 37.21 3.23 -18.80
C VAL A 84 37.32 3.12 -17.29
N ASP A 85 37.49 4.25 -16.62
CA ASP A 85 37.49 4.42 -15.17
C ASP A 85 38.50 3.50 -14.43
N MET A 86 39.71 3.32 -14.97
CA MET A 86 40.76 2.57 -14.28
C MET A 86 41.33 3.39 -13.10
N THR A 87 41.60 2.73 -11.97
CA THR A 87 42.13 3.40 -10.76
C THR A 87 43.65 3.49 -10.72
N ASP A 88 44.34 2.62 -11.44
CA ASP A 88 45.79 2.58 -11.52
C ASP A 88 46.24 3.30 -12.79
N GLU A 89 47.20 4.24 -12.67
CA GLU A 89 47.76 4.98 -13.79
C GLU A 89 48.65 4.05 -14.64
N PRO A 90 48.29 3.76 -15.89
CA PRO A 90 49.11 2.96 -16.79
C PRO A 90 50.13 3.84 -17.54
N ALA A 91 51.11 3.23 -18.19
CA ALA A 91 52.04 3.92 -19.07
C ALA A 91 51.69 3.72 -20.55
N ILE A 92 51.95 4.73 -21.38
CA ILE A 92 51.88 4.56 -22.84
C ILE A 92 52.91 3.50 -23.27
N ASN A 93 52.51 2.60 -24.16
CA ASN A 93 53.22 1.39 -24.57
C ASN A 93 53.29 0.27 -23.51
N GLU A 94 52.55 0.38 -22.41
CA GLU A 94 52.39 -0.73 -21.47
C GLU A 94 51.53 -1.85 -22.08
N GLU A 95 51.86 -3.09 -21.74
CA GLU A 95 51.06 -4.26 -22.12
C GLU A 95 49.90 -4.45 -21.14
N VAL A 96 48.69 -4.57 -21.67
CA VAL A 96 47.47 -4.85 -20.90
C VAL A 96 46.85 -6.17 -21.33
N THR A 97 46.35 -6.94 -20.38
CA THR A 97 45.60 -8.16 -20.69
C THR A 97 44.22 -7.79 -21.21
N VAL A 98 43.89 -8.30 -22.40
CA VAL A 98 42.61 -8.05 -23.07
C VAL A 98 41.87 -9.38 -23.22
N TYR A 99 40.62 -9.41 -22.79
CA TYR A 99 39.73 -10.53 -23.07
C TYR A 99 38.80 -10.12 -24.21
N TYR A 100 38.78 -10.85 -25.33
CA TYR A 100 37.96 -10.53 -26.50
C TYR A 100 37.04 -11.69 -26.90
N ASP A 101 35.86 -11.40 -27.46
CA ASP A 101 34.98 -12.42 -28.05
C ASP A 101 35.52 -12.90 -29.42
N PRO A 102 35.91 -14.18 -29.61
CA PRO A 102 36.37 -14.68 -30.90
C PRO A 102 35.31 -14.57 -32.01
N ALA A 103 34.02 -14.57 -31.66
CA ALA A 103 32.93 -14.38 -32.62
C ALA A 103 32.72 -12.89 -32.99
N ASN A 104 33.15 -11.97 -32.13
CA ASN A 104 33.11 -10.52 -32.37
C ASN A 104 34.33 -9.84 -31.74
N PRO A 105 35.49 -9.81 -32.40
CA PRO A 105 36.74 -9.34 -31.80
C PRO A 105 36.73 -7.91 -31.29
N GLN A 106 35.77 -7.06 -31.70
CA GLN A 106 35.60 -5.69 -31.16
C GLN A 106 35.00 -5.65 -29.74
N SER A 107 34.39 -6.75 -29.28
CA SER A 107 33.83 -6.83 -27.93
C SER A 107 34.92 -7.25 -26.95
N THR A 108 35.37 -6.32 -26.11
CA THR A 108 36.47 -6.54 -25.15
C THR A 108 36.02 -6.37 -23.70
N SER A 109 36.73 -7.03 -22.78
CA SER A 109 36.59 -6.87 -21.32
C SER A 109 37.97 -6.82 -20.67
N ASN A 110 38.08 -6.05 -19.59
CA ASN A 110 39.28 -6.00 -18.73
C ASN A 110 39.29 -7.08 -17.65
N THR A 111 38.22 -7.88 -17.52
CA THR A 111 38.13 -8.95 -16.53
C THR A 111 37.40 -10.18 -17.05
N LYS A 112 37.91 -11.37 -16.68
CA LYS A 112 37.21 -12.65 -16.82
C LYS A 112 36.18 -12.90 -15.70
N HIS A 113 36.16 -12.08 -14.65
CA HIS A 113 35.72 -12.49 -13.31
C HIS A 113 34.35 -11.99 -12.84
N THR A 114 33.42 -11.63 -13.74
CA THR A 114 32.02 -11.37 -13.33
C THR A 114 31.27 -12.65 -12.93
N GLY A 115 31.73 -13.82 -13.38
CA GLY A 115 31.09 -15.12 -13.13
C GLY A 115 30.92 -15.47 -11.64
N PRO A 116 31.98 -15.42 -10.81
CA PRO A 116 31.87 -15.66 -9.37
C PRO A 116 30.91 -14.70 -8.66
N ILE A 117 30.88 -13.42 -9.05
CA ILE A 117 29.95 -12.43 -8.49
C ILE A 117 28.51 -12.78 -8.86
N ALA A 118 28.25 -13.08 -10.14
CA ALA A 118 26.95 -13.52 -10.63
C ALA A 118 26.44 -14.78 -9.89
N ILE A 119 27.30 -15.79 -9.73
CA ILE A 119 26.99 -17.02 -8.99
C ILE A 119 26.71 -16.72 -7.51
N GLY A 120 27.48 -15.82 -6.89
CA GLY A 120 27.27 -15.37 -5.51
C GLY A 120 25.90 -14.70 -5.33
N MET A 121 25.54 -13.77 -6.22
CA MET A 121 24.24 -13.08 -6.20
C MET A 121 23.07 -14.06 -6.38
N MET A 122 23.17 -14.98 -7.34
CA MET A 122 22.13 -16.01 -7.55
C MET A 122 21.99 -16.92 -6.34
N SER A 123 23.10 -17.31 -5.72
CA SER A 123 23.11 -18.16 -4.52
C SER A 123 22.43 -17.47 -3.33
N LEU A 124 22.74 -16.19 -3.09
CA LEU A 124 22.09 -15.39 -2.05
C LEU A 124 20.60 -15.21 -2.33
N GLY A 125 20.23 -14.92 -3.57
CA GLY A 125 18.82 -14.82 -3.98
C GLY A 125 18.07 -16.14 -3.80
N ALA A 126 18.66 -17.28 -4.16
CA ALA A 126 18.06 -18.59 -3.97
C ALA A 126 17.83 -18.92 -2.48
N LEU A 127 18.81 -18.63 -1.62
CA LEU A 127 18.68 -18.80 -0.17
C LEU A 127 17.57 -17.90 0.41
N GLY A 128 17.52 -16.64 -0.01
CA GLY A 128 16.46 -15.71 0.40
C GLY A 128 15.07 -16.16 -0.04
N LEU A 129 14.94 -16.74 -1.24
CA LEU A 129 13.69 -17.29 -1.76
C LEU A 129 13.23 -18.51 -0.95
N ILE A 130 14.14 -19.44 -0.65
CA ILE A 130 13.87 -20.60 0.22
C ILE A 130 13.39 -20.13 1.60
N TYR A 131 14.09 -19.16 2.19
CA TYR A 131 13.70 -18.58 3.48
C TYR A 131 12.32 -17.92 3.42
N SER A 132 12.03 -17.15 2.37
CA SER A 132 10.74 -16.47 2.19
C SER A 132 9.58 -17.46 2.06
N ILE A 133 9.76 -18.53 1.29
CA ILE A 133 8.77 -19.62 1.17
C ILE A 133 8.58 -20.31 2.53
N TRP A 134 9.67 -20.65 3.22
CA TRP A 134 9.59 -21.30 4.53
C TRP A 134 8.90 -20.43 5.58
N ALA A 135 9.23 -19.14 5.65
CA ALA A 135 8.61 -18.17 6.54
C ALA A 135 7.11 -18.03 6.26
N THR A 136 6.72 -18.00 4.98
CA THR A 136 5.33 -17.95 4.54
C THR A 136 4.56 -19.21 4.96
N ILE A 137 5.11 -20.40 4.71
CA ILE A 137 4.52 -21.68 5.15
C ILE A 137 4.39 -21.73 6.68
N ARG A 138 5.42 -21.26 7.40
CA ARG A 138 5.40 -21.21 8.86
C ARG A 138 4.33 -20.25 9.39
N SER A 139 4.14 -19.10 8.75
CA SER A 139 3.05 -18.17 9.07
C SER A 139 1.71 -18.86 8.93
N PHE A 140 1.45 -19.52 7.80
CA PHE A 140 0.20 -20.26 7.58
C PHE A 140 -0.03 -21.38 8.60
N LYS A 141 1.03 -22.11 8.99
CA LYS A 141 0.92 -23.13 10.05
C LYS A 141 0.55 -22.50 11.40
N LYS A 142 1.21 -21.40 11.78
CA LYS A 142 0.92 -20.68 13.03
C LYS A 142 -0.50 -20.10 13.04
N ASP A 143 -0.96 -19.60 11.90
CA ASP A 143 -2.32 -19.10 11.73
C ASP A 143 -3.35 -20.23 11.87
N LYS A 144 -3.07 -21.41 11.30
CA LYS A 144 -3.90 -22.60 11.48
C LYS A 144 -3.94 -23.07 12.94
N GLU A 145 -2.79 -23.11 13.62
CA GLU A 145 -2.73 -23.46 15.05
C GLU A 145 -3.47 -22.46 15.94
N LEU A 146 -3.43 -21.16 15.61
CA LEU A 146 -4.21 -20.14 16.29
C LEU A 146 -5.71 -20.34 16.07
N ASP A 147 -6.12 -20.61 14.82
CA ASP A 147 -7.52 -20.87 14.49
C ASP A 147 -8.04 -22.15 15.16
N GLU A 148 -7.24 -23.22 15.22
CA GLU A 148 -7.57 -24.46 15.94
C GLU A 148 -7.68 -24.23 17.45
N LYS A 149 -6.77 -23.44 18.04
CA LYS A 149 -6.84 -23.07 19.47
C LYS A 149 -8.05 -22.17 19.77
N MET A 150 -8.38 -21.23 18.89
CA MET A 150 -9.57 -20.38 19.01
C MET A 150 -10.85 -21.21 18.86
N SER A 151 -10.90 -22.14 17.90
CA SER A 151 -12.03 -23.05 17.70
C SER A 151 -12.21 -24.05 18.86
N ALA A 152 -11.11 -24.51 19.47
CA ALA A 152 -11.14 -25.39 20.65
C ALA A 152 -11.48 -24.65 21.94
N ALA A 153 -11.28 -23.32 22.00
CA ALA A 153 -11.56 -22.49 23.17
C ALA A 153 -13.04 -22.10 23.34
N GLY A 154 -13.92 -22.40 22.39
CA GLY A 154 -15.37 -22.19 22.51
C GLY A 154 -16.00 -21.77 21.18
N GLY A 155 -17.00 -22.52 20.73
CA GLY A 155 -17.55 -22.46 19.37
C GLY A 155 -18.03 -21.09 18.90
N MET A 156 -17.78 -20.82 17.61
CA MET A 156 -18.59 -19.92 16.79
C MET A 156 -18.84 -20.60 15.43
N SER A 157 -19.77 -21.55 15.45
CA SER A 157 -20.58 -21.87 14.28
C SER A 157 -21.56 -20.72 14.05
N SER A 158 -21.68 -20.29 12.79
CA SER A 158 -22.52 -19.20 12.27
C SER A 158 -22.23 -17.82 12.88
N VAL A 159 -21.72 -16.91 12.04
CA VAL A 159 -21.89 -15.47 12.27
C VAL A 159 -23.39 -15.23 12.24
N SER A 160 -24.03 -15.25 13.40
CA SER A 160 -25.37 -14.71 13.58
C SER A 160 -25.35 -13.29 13.05
N GLU A 161 -26.35 -12.90 12.28
CA GLU A 161 -26.64 -11.51 11.92
C GLU A 161 -26.69 -10.70 13.23
N ILE A 162 -25.58 -10.08 13.65
CA ILE A 162 -25.54 -9.26 14.87
C ILE A 162 -26.11 -7.89 14.54
N ILE A 163 -27.37 -7.87 14.11
CA ILE A 163 -28.21 -6.73 14.42
C ILE A 163 -28.94 -7.17 15.68
N PRO A 164 -28.59 -6.63 16.86
CA PRO A 164 -29.24 -7.03 18.13
C PRO A 164 -30.72 -6.65 18.17
N VAL A 165 -31.20 -5.95 17.14
CA VAL A 165 -32.56 -5.45 16.95
C VAL A 165 -33.10 -5.96 15.61
N PRO A 166 -34.35 -6.44 15.52
CA PRO A 166 -34.98 -6.79 14.25
C PRO A 166 -35.00 -5.62 13.25
N LYS A 167 -34.70 -5.88 11.97
CA LYS A 167 -34.60 -4.85 10.91
C LYS A 167 -35.88 -4.00 10.76
N ASP A 168 -37.05 -4.57 11.05
CA ASP A 168 -38.35 -3.88 11.02
C ASP A 168 -38.51 -2.81 12.10
N GLN A 169 -37.62 -2.77 13.09
CA GLN A 169 -37.58 -1.74 14.13
C GLN A 169 -36.51 -0.67 13.88
N LEU A 170 -35.80 -0.76 12.75
CA LEU A 170 -34.73 0.16 12.40
C LEU A 170 -35.16 1.05 11.24
N THR A 171 -34.73 2.30 11.30
CA THR A 171 -34.85 3.22 10.16
C THR A 171 -33.62 3.05 9.28
N GLU A 172 -33.86 2.79 7.99
CA GLU A 172 -32.81 2.70 6.98
C GLU A 172 -32.53 4.06 6.35
N TYR A 173 -31.25 4.42 6.29
CA TYR A 173 -30.73 5.62 5.68
C TYR A 173 -29.58 5.29 4.74
N TYR A 174 -29.40 6.13 3.73
CA TYR A 174 -28.35 5.99 2.72
C TYR A 174 -27.49 7.23 2.74
N VAL A 175 -26.19 7.06 2.99
CA VAL A 175 -25.23 8.15 2.99
C VAL A 175 -24.46 8.13 1.68
N LEU A 176 -24.44 9.27 0.99
CA LEU A 176 -23.78 9.43 -0.30
C LEU A 176 -22.89 10.66 -0.28
N PHE A 177 -21.81 10.63 -1.05
CA PHE A 177 -21.09 11.85 -1.41
C PHE A 177 -21.54 12.33 -2.78
N ASP A 178 -22.10 13.54 -2.79
CA ASP A 178 -22.40 14.26 -4.02
C ASP A 178 -21.13 14.94 -4.53
N GLY A 179 -20.45 14.26 -5.46
CA GLY A 179 -19.29 14.83 -6.16
C GLY A 179 -19.64 15.67 -7.40
N LYS A 180 -20.93 15.79 -7.77
CA LYS A 180 -21.35 16.43 -9.03
C LYS A 180 -21.85 17.86 -8.85
N SER A 181 -22.27 18.24 -7.65
CA SER A 181 -22.71 19.60 -7.38
C SER A 181 -21.56 20.61 -7.35
N LEU A 182 -21.92 21.89 -7.46
CA LEU A 182 -21.00 23.02 -7.32
C LEU A 182 -20.33 23.08 -5.93
N LYS A 183 -20.94 22.43 -4.93
CA LYS A 183 -20.47 22.35 -3.55
C LYS A 183 -20.50 20.88 -3.12
N PRO A 184 -19.49 20.08 -3.50
CA PRO A 184 -19.50 18.67 -3.22
C PRO A 184 -19.56 18.42 -1.71
N GLY A 185 -20.24 17.36 -1.29
CA GLY A 185 -20.50 17.13 0.12
C GLY A 185 -21.24 15.83 0.37
N TYR A 186 -21.64 15.62 1.62
CA TYR A 186 -22.37 14.41 2.00
C TYR A 186 -23.87 14.67 2.07
N ILE A 187 -24.66 13.65 1.74
CA ILE A 187 -26.12 13.68 1.79
C ILE A 187 -26.59 12.40 2.49
N ILE A 188 -27.64 12.51 3.31
CA ILE A 188 -28.40 11.37 3.81
C ILE A 188 -29.78 11.36 3.16
N GLU A 189 -30.11 10.24 2.53
CA GLU A 189 -31.43 9.94 2.00
C GLU A 189 -32.14 8.89 2.88
N ASP A 190 -33.47 8.99 2.98
CA ASP A 190 -34.30 7.91 3.52
C ASP A 190 -34.60 6.85 2.45
N ALA A 191 -35.33 5.79 2.84
CA ALA A 191 -35.78 4.73 1.95
C ALA A 191 -36.69 5.18 0.79
N GLN A 192 -37.22 6.41 0.82
CA GLN A 192 -38.00 7.00 -0.27
C GLN A 192 -37.16 7.97 -1.12
N ARG A 193 -35.83 7.97 -0.97
CA ARG A 193 -34.88 8.87 -1.63
C ARG A 193 -35.10 10.36 -1.30
N LYS A 194 -35.78 10.65 -0.19
CA LYS A 194 -35.92 12.02 0.28
C LYS A 194 -34.67 12.39 1.06
N VAL A 195 -34.07 13.51 0.69
CA VAL A 195 -32.94 14.09 1.43
C VAL A 195 -33.42 14.55 2.81
N VAL A 196 -32.85 13.94 3.86
CA VAL A 196 -33.14 14.26 5.27
C VAL A 196 -31.98 14.98 5.94
N TYR A 197 -30.78 14.89 5.36
CA TYR A 197 -29.58 15.56 5.83
C TYR A 197 -28.69 15.97 4.65
N GLU A 198 -28.04 17.12 4.74
CA GLU A 198 -27.00 17.53 3.79
C GLU A 198 -25.83 18.19 4.51
N ALA A 199 -24.63 18.01 3.97
CA ALA A 199 -23.40 18.64 4.43
C ALA A 199 -22.56 19.07 3.23
N PRO A 200 -23.00 20.11 2.47
CA PRO A 200 -22.19 20.69 1.40
C PRO A 200 -20.89 21.28 1.94
N MET A 201 -19.78 21.06 1.24
CA MET A 201 -18.53 21.74 1.51
C MET A 201 -18.62 23.18 0.98
N THR A 202 -18.75 24.14 1.89
CA THR A 202 -18.88 25.57 1.56
C THR A 202 -17.54 26.25 1.34
N GLN A 203 -16.47 25.72 1.93
CA GLN A 203 -15.11 26.16 1.69
C GLN A 203 -14.21 24.96 1.44
N ASN A 204 -13.73 24.85 0.20
CA ASN A 204 -12.69 23.89 -0.16
C ASN A 204 -11.33 24.56 -0.02
N ALA A 205 -10.56 24.20 1.01
CA ALA A 205 -9.23 24.73 1.21
C ALA A 205 -8.20 23.78 0.57
N MET A 206 -7.45 24.24 -0.45
CA MET A 206 -6.25 23.51 -0.91
C MET A 206 -5.21 23.40 0.23
N ILE A 207 -5.17 24.39 1.11
CA ILE A 207 -4.30 24.46 2.28
C ILE A 207 -5.15 25.01 3.43
N GLY A 208 -5.30 24.23 4.51
CA GLY A 208 -6.10 24.60 5.68
C GLY A 208 -7.34 23.71 5.86
N ASN A 209 -8.25 24.15 6.72
CA ASN A 209 -9.43 23.38 7.09
C ASN A 209 -10.56 23.55 6.07
N ARG A 210 -11.30 22.47 5.80
CA ARG A 210 -12.53 22.50 5.01
C ARG A 210 -13.67 22.98 5.90
N ILE A 211 -14.60 23.75 5.35
CA ILE A 211 -15.85 24.11 6.06
C ILE A 211 -16.99 23.38 5.41
N PHE A 212 -17.77 22.68 6.24
CA PHE A 212 -19.01 22.03 5.85
C PHE A 212 -20.18 22.68 6.57
N THR A 213 -21.28 22.89 5.86
CA THR A 213 -22.53 23.40 6.46
C THR A 213 -23.48 22.22 6.65
N PHE A 214 -23.64 21.75 7.87
CA PHE A 214 -24.51 20.62 8.18
C PHE A 214 -25.94 21.12 8.34
N THR A 215 -26.87 20.56 7.57
CA THR A 215 -28.29 20.90 7.60
C THR A 215 -29.11 19.63 7.84
N ASN A 216 -29.81 19.61 8.96
CA ASN A 216 -30.77 18.56 9.30
C ASN A 216 -32.17 19.00 8.87
N HIS A 217 -32.69 18.45 7.78
CA HIS A 217 -33.99 18.86 7.24
C HIS A 217 -35.18 18.38 8.08
N LEU A 218 -34.98 17.42 8.99
CA LEU A 218 -36.04 16.98 9.92
C LEU A 218 -36.24 17.98 11.05
N THR A 219 -35.16 18.60 11.54
CA THR A 219 -35.21 19.56 12.66
C THR A 219 -35.14 21.02 12.22
N GLY A 220 -34.72 21.29 10.98
CA GLY A 220 -34.46 22.63 10.44
C GLY A 220 -33.20 23.29 11.01
N ARG A 221 -32.33 22.52 11.69
CA ARG A 221 -31.07 23.04 12.25
C ARG A 221 -29.99 23.08 11.19
N THR A 222 -29.22 24.16 11.20
CA THR A 222 -28.05 24.33 10.35
C THR A 222 -26.88 24.84 11.19
N ALA A 223 -25.70 24.26 10.99
CA ALA A 223 -24.46 24.66 11.64
C ALA A 223 -23.26 24.50 10.71
N ASP A 224 -22.32 25.44 10.79
CA ASP A 224 -21.05 25.36 10.07
C ASP A 224 -20.01 24.67 10.96
N HIS A 225 -19.29 23.73 10.36
CA HIS A 225 -18.27 22.93 11.04
C HIS A 225 -16.94 22.97 10.30
N GLU A 226 -15.88 23.08 11.07
CA GLU A 226 -14.50 23.11 10.58
C GLU A 226 -13.90 21.69 10.61
N VAL A 227 -13.47 21.20 9.45
CA VAL A 227 -12.90 19.87 9.26
C VAL A 227 -11.47 19.97 8.74
N GLY A 228 -10.51 19.75 9.63
CA GLY A 228 -9.07 19.77 9.33
C GLY A 228 -8.47 18.37 9.23
N HIS A 229 -7.61 18.11 8.25
CA HIS A 229 -6.86 16.85 8.16
C HIS A 229 -5.45 17.04 8.74
N THR A 230 -5.01 16.16 9.63
CA THR A 230 -3.64 16.15 10.17
C THR A 230 -3.00 14.81 9.86
N THR A 231 -2.04 14.82 8.94
CA THR A 231 -1.17 13.67 8.69
C THR A 231 0.12 13.85 9.47
N THR A 232 0.42 12.93 10.37
CA THR A 232 1.76 12.85 10.97
C THR A 232 2.51 11.68 10.38
N THR A 233 3.57 12.01 9.66
CA THR A 233 4.53 11.04 9.12
C THR A 233 5.69 10.94 10.11
N SER A 234 5.88 9.77 10.72
CA SER A 234 7.02 9.52 11.60
C SER A 234 7.98 8.53 10.97
N PHE A 235 9.26 8.89 10.92
CA PHE A 235 10.37 8.00 10.57
C PHE A 235 11.04 7.51 11.85
N GLU A 236 10.39 6.61 12.57
CA GLU A 236 11.02 5.91 13.69
C GLU A 236 11.12 4.41 13.35
N ASN A 237 12.35 3.88 13.35
CA ASN A 237 12.68 2.46 13.18
C ASN A 237 12.23 1.80 11.85
N GLU A 238 12.79 2.23 10.71
CA GLU A 238 12.76 1.54 9.40
C GLU A 238 11.37 1.15 8.82
N MET A 239 10.26 1.59 9.43
CA MET A 239 8.92 1.48 8.85
C MET A 239 8.26 2.85 8.77
N PHE A 240 7.77 3.19 7.58
CA PHE A 240 6.94 4.36 7.36
C PHE A 240 5.62 4.17 8.11
N SER A 241 5.41 4.97 9.17
CA SER A 241 4.14 5.04 9.90
C SER A 241 3.46 6.35 9.53
N GLU A 242 2.40 6.26 8.74
CA GLU A 242 1.48 7.36 8.52
C GLU A 242 0.32 7.24 9.51
N ARG A 243 0.27 8.17 10.47
CA ARG A 243 -0.92 8.34 11.30
C ARG A 243 -1.70 9.52 10.74
N SER A 244 -2.82 9.23 10.09
CA SER A 244 -3.81 10.24 9.76
C SER A 244 -4.87 10.30 10.85
N TRP A 245 -5.18 11.51 11.30
CA TRP A 245 -6.39 11.80 12.06
C TRP A 245 -6.97 13.12 11.56
N PHE A 246 -8.24 13.36 11.83
CA PHE A 246 -8.86 14.62 11.48
C PHE A 246 -9.44 15.33 12.70
N LYS A 247 -9.56 16.64 12.58
CA LYS A 247 -10.14 17.52 13.57
C LYS A 247 -11.51 18.00 13.12
N PHE A 248 -12.50 17.83 13.98
CA PHE A 248 -13.84 18.39 13.87
C PHE A 248 -13.96 19.52 14.90
N ASP A 249 -14.19 20.75 14.43
CA ASP A 249 -14.23 21.97 15.26
C ASP A 249 -13.03 22.10 16.20
N GLY A 250 -11.83 21.79 15.67
CA GLY A 250 -10.56 21.87 16.38
C GLY A 250 -10.24 20.69 17.31
N LYS A 251 -11.16 19.75 17.53
CA LYS A 251 -10.95 18.53 18.35
C LYS A 251 -10.75 17.30 17.48
N ASN A 252 -10.00 16.30 17.95
CA ASN A 252 -9.95 15.00 17.27
C ASN A 252 -11.35 14.39 17.24
N ILE A 253 -11.84 13.97 16.06
CA ILE A 253 -13.23 13.50 15.96
C ILE A 253 -13.50 12.25 16.81
N TRP A 254 -12.53 11.35 16.92
CA TRP A 254 -12.74 10.09 17.63
C TRP A 254 -12.80 10.33 19.12
N ASP A 255 -12.01 11.27 19.63
CA ASP A 255 -12.11 11.74 21.00
C ASP A 255 -13.49 12.39 21.25
N ASP A 256 -13.98 13.25 20.34
CA ASP A 256 -15.30 13.88 20.47
C ASP A 256 -16.46 12.86 20.42
N LEU A 257 -16.41 11.89 19.50
CA LEU A 257 -17.38 10.79 19.43
C LEU A 257 -17.32 9.91 20.69
N HIS A 258 -16.12 9.59 21.18
CA HIS A 258 -15.95 8.80 22.40
C HIS A 258 -16.48 9.50 23.65
N ASP A 259 -16.26 10.82 23.75
CA ASP A 259 -16.80 11.69 24.82
C ASP A 259 -18.33 11.75 24.76
N ARG A 260 -18.92 11.62 23.56
CA ARG A 260 -20.37 11.51 23.32
C ARG A 260 -20.92 10.08 23.47
N GLY A 261 -20.11 9.16 24.00
CA GLY A 261 -20.52 7.79 24.30
C GLY A 261 -20.46 6.81 23.13
N ILE A 262 -20.02 7.24 21.93
CA ILE A 262 -19.94 6.37 20.76
C ILE A 262 -18.81 5.36 20.91
N ARG A 263 -19.07 4.11 20.55
CA ARG A 263 -18.09 3.04 20.39
C ARG A 263 -18.39 2.28 19.11
N ILE A 264 -17.37 1.88 18.37
CA ILE A 264 -17.51 1.22 17.08
C ILE A 264 -16.79 -0.12 17.12
N ASP A 265 -17.49 -1.17 16.73
CA ASP A 265 -16.91 -2.46 16.39
C ASP A 265 -16.95 -2.63 14.86
N THR A 266 -15.87 -3.16 14.28
CA THR A 266 -15.74 -3.33 12.82
C THR A 266 -15.68 -4.82 12.49
N ASP A 267 -16.65 -5.27 11.70
CA ASP A 267 -16.69 -6.62 11.15
C ASP A 267 -16.44 -6.56 9.63
N ILE A 268 -15.55 -7.43 9.15
CA ILE A 268 -15.28 -7.57 7.72
C ILE A 268 -16.22 -8.64 7.22
N HIS A 269 -17.24 -8.23 6.46
CA HIS A 269 -18.21 -9.16 5.92
C HIS A 269 -17.53 -10.21 5.03
N SER A 270 -18.13 -11.40 4.91
CA SER A 270 -17.66 -12.51 4.06
C SER A 270 -17.52 -12.16 2.56
N ILE A 271 -18.01 -11.00 2.14
CA ILE A 271 -17.96 -10.48 0.77
C ILE A 271 -17.11 -9.22 0.79
N PHE A 272 -15.79 -9.40 0.83
CA PHE A 272 -14.85 -8.30 0.62
C PHE A 272 -15.16 -7.59 -0.72
N PRO A 273 -15.17 -6.24 -0.79
CA PRO A 273 -14.72 -5.27 0.22
C PRO A 273 -15.81 -4.64 1.12
N ARG A 274 -16.93 -5.33 1.43
CA ARG A 274 -17.96 -4.77 2.34
C ARG A 274 -17.47 -4.75 3.79
N LEU A 275 -17.30 -3.56 4.34
CA LEU A 275 -17.07 -3.32 5.77
C LEU A 275 -18.41 -3.06 6.45
N ARG A 276 -18.63 -3.69 7.60
CA ARG A 276 -19.78 -3.46 8.47
C ARG A 276 -19.30 -2.95 9.81
N TYR A 277 -19.95 -1.91 10.30
CA TYR A 277 -19.68 -1.27 11.57
C TYR A 277 -20.89 -1.41 12.46
N THR A 278 -20.70 -1.92 13.67
CA THR A 278 -21.72 -1.89 14.72
C THR A 278 -21.36 -0.77 15.68
N VAL A 279 -22.25 0.20 15.78
CA VAL A 279 -22.08 1.39 16.60
C VAL A 279 -22.95 1.26 17.84
N ALA A 280 -22.33 1.47 19.01
CA ALA A 280 -23.01 1.60 20.28
C ALA A 280 -22.89 3.03 20.81
N LYS A 281 -23.92 3.50 21.52
CA LYS A 281 -23.92 4.75 22.27
C LYS A 281 -24.19 4.43 23.73
N ASP A 282 -23.26 4.80 24.61
CA ASP A 282 -23.34 4.54 26.06
C ASP A 282 -23.55 3.05 26.42
N GLY A 283 -23.09 2.15 25.53
CA GLY A 283 -23.22 0.70 25.68
C GLY A 283 -24.45 0.08 25.02
N ASP A 284 -25.40 0.90 24.56
CA ASP A 284 -26.60 0.45 23.86
C ASP A 284 -26.42 0.51 22.34
N PHE A 285 -27.14 -0.35 21.61
CA PHE A 285 -27.13 -0.33 20.14
C PHE A 285 -27.61 1.03 19.61
N PHE A 286 -26.81 1.63 18.72
CA PHE A 286 -27.10 2.91 18.08
C PHE A 286 -27.33 2.76 16.57
N ALA A 287 -26.40 2.11 15.86
CA ALA A 287 -26.53 1.92 14.43
C ALA A 287 -25.72 0.73 13.91
N THR A 288 -26.13 0.18 12.77
CA THR A 288 -25.29 -0.62 11.89
C THR A 288 -25.00 0.19 10.64
N ILE A 289 -23.73 0.33 10.26
CA ILE A 289 -23.30 1.06 9.07
C ILE A 289 -22.57 0.07 8.16
N GLU A 290 -22.91 0.01 6.87
CA GLU A 290 -22.31 -0.90 5.91
C GLU A 290 -21.85 -0.13 4.68
N THR A 291 -20.61 -0.33 4.24
CA THR A 291 -20.12 0.23 2.97
C THR A 291 -20.92 -0.34 1.81
N SER A 292 -21.32 0.51 0.88
CA SER A 292 -22.13 0.13 -0.29
C SER A 292 -21.42 0.45 -1.61
N SER A 293 -22.05 0.08 -2.72
CA SER A 293 -21.66 0.58 -4.03
C SER A 293 -22.10 2.04 -4.20
N LYS A 294 -21.68 2.70 -5.29
CA LYS A 294 -22.21 4.03 -5.67
C LYS A 294 -23.72 4.03 -5.91
N TYR A 295 -24.31 2.86 -6.10
CA TYR A 295 -25.74 2.62 -6.12
C TYR A 295 -26.13 2.13 -4.72
N VAL A 296 -26.38 3.08 -3.81
CA VAL A 296 -26.62 2.79 -2.39
C VAL A 296 -27.97 2.10 -2.15
N HIS A 297 -28.95 2.39 -3.01
CA HIS A 297 -30.28 1.78 -3.00
C HIS A 297 -30.22 0.40 -3.67
N GLU A 298 -30.87 -0.57 -3.04
CA GLU A 298 -30.84 -1.98 -3.47
C GLU A 298 -31.43 -2.18 -4.88
N GLU A 299 -32.44 -1.40 -5.23
CA GLU A 299 -33.05 -1.39 -6.57
C GLU A 299 -32.04 -0.98 -7.65
N ASP A 300 -31.24 0.06 -7.37
CA ASP A 300 -30.24 0.57 -8.31
C ASP A 300 -29.06 -0.41 -8.45
N GLU A 301 -28.65 -1.05 -7.34
CA GLU A 301 -27.62 -2.10 -7.36
C GLU A 301 -28.02 -3.28 -8.26
N ALA A 302 -29.29 -3.71 -8.15
CA ALA A 302 -29.87 -4.78 -8.95
C ALA A 302 -30.00 -4.40 -10.44
N GLU A 303 -30.45 -3.19 -10.75
CA GLU A 303 -30.57 -2.68 -12.13
C GLU A 303 -29.20 -2.65 -12.81
N HIS A 304 -28.18 -2.13 -12.11
CA HIS A 304 -26.86 -1.91 -12.68
C HIS A 304 -25.96 -3.15 -12.67
N LYS A 305 -26.35 -4.23 -12.00
CA LYS A 305 -25.57 -5.49 -11.85
C LYS A 305 -24.14 -5.24 -11.33
N ILE A 306 -23.95 -4.18 -10.54
CA ILE A 306 -22.66 -3.80 -9.97
C ILE A 306 -22.83 -3.89 -8.45
N ALA A 307 -22.37 -5.00 -7.87
CA ALA A 307 -22.37 -5.22 -6.42
C ALA A 307 -21.03 -4.87 -5.76
N ILE A 308 -20.07 -4.36 -6.53
CA ILE A 308 -18.72 -4.04 -6.04
C ILE A 308 -18.81 -2.75 -5.22
N PRO A 309 -18.57 -2.78 -3.90
CA PRO A 309 -18.44 -1.59 -3.09
C PRO A 309 -17.29 -0.77 -3.66
N VAL A 310 -17.60 0.45 -4.06
CA VAL A 310 -16.59 1.42 -4.48
C VAL A 310 -16.24 2.20 -3.22
N GLY A 311 -15.01 1.98 -2.73
CA GLY A 311 -14.55 2.46 -1.44
C GLY A 311 -14.66 3.98 -1.25
N LYS A 312 -14.81 4.35 0.04
CA LYS A 312 -15.18 5.66 0.60
C LYS A 312 -16.49 6.22 0.04
N TYR A 313 -17.24 6.92 0.89
CA TYR A 313 -18.35 7.81 0.53
C TYR A 313 -19.77 7.24 0.38
N PHE A 314 -19.96 5.93 0.33
CA PHE A 314 -21.28 5.33 0.11
C PHE A 314 -21.61 4.31 1.20
N TYR A 315 -22.64 4.56 2.00
CA TYR A 315 -23.00 3.72 3.15
C TYR A 315 -24.50 3.47 3.23
N ARG A 316 -24.87 2.27 3.67
CA ARG A 316 -26.22 1.92 4.15
C ARG A 316 -26.18 1.92 5.68
N CYS A 317 -27.13 2.60 6.31
CA CYS A 317 -27.18 2.74 7.76
C CYS A 317 -28.54 2.26 8.27
N TRP A 318 -28.55 1.44 9.31
CA TRP A 318 -29.75 1.06 10.04
C TRP A 318 -29.63 1.53 11.48
N THR A 319 -30.51 2.42 11.94
CA THR A 319 -30.47 2.99 13.28
C THR A 319 -31.83 2.92 13.96
N ASN A 320 -31.82 2.80 15.28
CA ASN A 320 -33.01 2.98 16.14
C ASN A 320 -33.04 4.38 16.79
N SER A 321 -32.15 5.29 16.38
CA SER A 321 -32.01 6.62 16.96
C SER A 321 -32.54 7.71 16.04
N ASP A 322 -33.16 8.72 16.64
CA ASP A 322 -33.56 9.96 15.95
C ASP A 322 -32.42 11.01 15.90
N ASP A 323 -31.26 10.71 16.50
CA ASP A 323 -30.09 11.61 16.54
C ASP A 323 -29.30 11.53 15.23
N LEU A 324 -29.90 12.08 14.16
CA LEU A 324 -29.28 12.12 12.83
C LEU A 324 -27.97 12.91 12.80
N ASP A 325 -27.80 13.92 13.66
CA ASP A 325 -26.56 14.68 13.74
C ASP A 325 -25.40 13.78 14.19
N LEU A 326 -25.64 12.93 15.20
CA LEU A 326 -24.65 11.97 15.68
C LEU A 326 -24.42 10.82 14.68
N LEU A 327 -25.49 10.32 14.04
CA LEU A 327 -25.37 9.31 12.99
C LEU A 327 -24.51 9.83 11.84
N PHE A 328 -24.84 11.02 11.33
CA PHE A 328 -24.09 11.69 10.28
C PHE A 328 -22.62 11.86 10.67
N LEU A 329 -22.35 12.43 11.85
CA LEU A 329 -20.98 12.65 12.31
C LEU A 329 -20.20 11.34 12.43
N THR A 330 -20.85 10.26 12.85
CA THR A 330 -20.23 8.92 12.93
C THR A 330 -19.88 8.38 11.55
N VAL A 331 -20.81 8.42 10.58
CA VAL A 331 -20.54 7.96 9.21
C VAL A 331 -19.50 8.83 8.53
N PHE A 332 -19.56 10.15 8.74
CA PHE A 332 -18.57 11.11 8.27
C PHE A 332 -17.19 10.78 8.84
N ALA A 333 -17.12 10.41 10.13
CA ALA A 333 -15.87 9.99 10.76
C ALA A 333 -15.27 8.76 10.08
N ILE A 334 -16.10 7.73 9.85
CA ILE A 334 -15.72 6.50 9.16
C ILE A 334 -15.22 6.84 7.75
N SER A 335 -15.99 7.58 6.96
CA SER A 335 -15.64 7.94 5.58
C SER A 335 -14.32 8.69 5.44
N GLU A 336 -14.07 9.67 6.31
CA GLU A 336 -12.83 10.43 6.26
C GLU A 336 -11.62 9.62 6.72
N THR A 337 -11.82 8.63 7.60
CA THR A 337 -10.73 7.85 8.24
C THR A 337 -10.48 6.47 7.64
N GLU A 338 -11.41 5.89 6.89
CA GLU A 338 -11.24 4.63 6.14
C GLU A 338 -10.16 4.81 5.09
N GLN A 339 -8.88 4.85 5.43
CA GLN A 339 -7.80 5.03 4.45
C GLN A 339 -8.01 4.06 3.29
N THR A 340 -8.27 4.64 2.12
CA THR A 340 -8.31 3.90 0.88
C THR A 340 -6.95 3.25 0.78
N ILE A 341 -6.92 1.91 0.79
CA ILE A 341 -5.88 1.17 0.08
C ILE A 341 -6.12 1.51 -1.39
N VAL A 342 -5.77 2.73 -1.80
CA VAL A 342 -5.71 3.16 -3.19
C VAL A 342 -4.23 3.21 -3.49
N GLU A 343 -3.84 2.13 -4.15
CA GLU A 343 -2.66 1.90 -5.01
C GLU A 343 -1.27 2.15 -4.41
#